data_AF-A0AAE3U7S3-F1
#
_entry.id   AF-A0AAE3U7S3-F1
#
_cell.length_a   1.000
_cell.length_b   1.000
_cell.length_c   1.000
_cell.angle_alpha   90.00
_cell.angle_beta   90.00
_cell.angle_gamma   90.00
#
_symmetry.space_group_name_H-M   'P 1'
#
loop_
_entity.id
_entity.type
_entity.pdbx_description
1 polymer ?
#
loop_
_entity_poly.entity_id
_entity_poly.type
_entity_poly.pdbx_seq_one_letter_code
_entity_poly.pdbx_strand_id
1 'polypeptide(L)'
;MSETQTFKRIYVETNSICLELDQKIPKKSVAVAIIGEVIQNIDTLLTMLPSLSYVNIDERNNGLPINLNDAEDIPSPPYAKEIYILYQSNAQIVLEDWKFRIWKTILDKYPDDLRYRKLYLEPLLTQAEKCVDIFSSLGEQVWIEWQKDMLSQQANTVGWLSYLYISDKDRLEHALMVLEKAYVVAGFTHLDWDNRKYIHDTMARLLLKLNREDEAYAIVYQTLTAHPEHTDFDDLKETEPYLQWIKKKKQQEKAAIKKAKDDKKAFEQLVKEEQTKVVNQFLNPAHSLVVQHADVLNLIKQRMVAVRLRKQYYESGWEKMRNQVDSASETDYTLKPWSEKQIATYQTKHEIQLPDELKVYLMEIGEGGGSYFCWGNPIVMEKKKNAIQILKTPFPITVDKIHDINHYWKIKAWVMLDSYFEGEEEEEDGVEELIKYLKRKKILHKGNTLQDLFAIDGSHELGCLFLGYSDSQDGLYLVMNGEFEGEVWVDTLQYSIEEGGCFGAATPERRKFLSFIAGSLLANAEGYADASEEGAWL
;
A
#
# COMPACT_ATOMS: atom_id res chain seq x y z
N MET A 1 37.88 33.19 21.80
CA MET A 1 36.47 33.04 21.42
C MET A 1 36.39 31.77 20.60
N SER A 2 35.52 30.81 20.97
CA SER A 2 35.39 29.58 20.19
C SER A 2 34.79 29.91 18.82
N GLU A 3 35.12 29.11 17.81
CA GLU A 3 34.60 29.25 16.45
C GLU A 3 33.06 29.17 16.42
N THR A 4 32.50 28.28 17.24
CA THR A 4 31.04 28.18 17.50
C THR A 4 30.45 29.50 18.01
N GLN A 5 31.14 30.25 18.87
CA GLN A 5 30.65 31.52 19.38
C GLN A 5 30.64 32.60 18.30
N THR A 6 31.68 32.64 17.46
CA THR A 6 31.72 33.51 16.29
C THR A 6 30.57 33.20 15.32
N PHE A 7 30.32 31.92 15.06
CA PHE A 7 29.21 31.49 14.19
C PHE A 7 27.86 32.00 14.70
N LYS A 8 27.58 31.84 16.00
CA LYS A 8 26.32 32.30 16.62
C LYS A 8 26.10 33.80 16.45
N ARG A 9 27.14 34.63 16.66
CA ARG A 9 27.07 36.09 16.46
C ARG A 9 26.66 36.43 15.04
N ILE A 10 27.37 35.89 14.05
CA ILE A 10 27.09 36.14 12.65
C ILE A 10 25.70 35.62 12.28
N TYR A 11 25.29 34.45 12.81
CA TYR A 11 23.99 33.86 12.54
C TYR A 11 22.84 34.74 13.05
N VAL A 12 22.91 35.22 14.30
CA VAL A 12 21.89 36.07 14.90
C VAL A 12 21.79 37.42 14.17
N GLU A 13 22.93 38.04 13.85
CA GLU A 13 22.98 39.28 13.08
C GLU A 13 22.36 39.10 11.69
N THR A 14 22.76 38.06 10.97
CA THR A 14 22.23 37.72 9.64
C THR A 14 20.73 37.46 9.69
N ASN A 15 20.26 36.69 10.67
CA ASN A 15 18.85 36.39 10.86
C ASN A 15 18.02 37.67 11.08
N SER A 16 18.53 38.60 11.89
CA SER A 16 17.86 39.89 12.13
C SER A 16 17.72 40.68 10.83
N ILE A 17 18.77 40.75 10.01
CA ILE A 17 18.72 41.46 8.73
C ILE A 17 17.75 40.77 7.75
N CYS A 18 17.76 39.43 7.68
CA CYS A 18 16.80 38.67 6.87
C CYS A 18 15.34 38.98 7.26
N LEU A 19 15.04 38.96 8.57
CA LEU A 19 13.70 39.30 9.08
C LEU A 19 13.29 40.74 8.76
N GLU A 20 14.23 41.69 8.84
CA GLU A 20 13.98 43.07 8.44
C GLU A 20 13.69 43.21 6.95
N LEU A 21 14.44 42.50 6.10
CA LEU A 21 14.22 42.48 4.64
C LEU A 21 12.83 41.92 4.29
N ASP A 22 12.39 40.87 4.97
CA ASP A 22 11.05 40.29 4.79
C ASP A 22 9.94 41.24 5.23
N GLN A 23 10.14 42.03 6.29
CA GLN A 23 9.14 42.97 6.81
C GLN A 23 9.11 44.32 6.06
N LYS A 24 10.28 44.87 5.71
CA LYS A 24 10.44 46.22 5.16
C LYS A 24 11.62 46.29 4.19
N ILE A 25 11.33 46.21 2.89
CA ILE A 25 12.36 46.38 1.87
C ILE A 25 12.83 47.85 1.83
N PRO A 26 14.13 48.14 2.01
CA PRO A 26 14.66 49.50 1.98
C PRO A 26 14.47 50.19 0.62
N LYS A 27 14.65 51.52 0.59
CA LYS A 27 14.77 52.27 -0.68
C LYS A 27 15.85 51.63 -1.56
N LYS A 28 15.63 51.65 -2.88
CA LYS A 28 16.42 50.92 -3.90
C LYS A 28 17.95 50.89 -3.68
N SER A 29 18.57 52.04 -3.41
CA SER A 29 20.04 52.11 -3.21
C SER A 29 20.53 51.45 -1.93
N VAL A 30 19.71 51.40 -0.89
CA VAL A 30 20.04 50.80 0.42
C VAL A 30 19.88 49.27 0.35
N ALA A 31 18.93 48.78 -0.45
CA ALA A 31 18.69 47.34 -0.61
C ALA A 31 19.92 46.61 -1.16
N VAL A 32 20.62 47.15 -2.19
CA VAL A 32 21.78 46.48 -2.82
C VAL A 32 22.92 46.26 -1.84
N ALA A 33 23.25 47.26 -1.02
CA ALA A 33 24.34 47.18 -0.05
C ALA A 33 24.04 46.15 1.05
N ILE A 34 22.82 46.20 1.61
CA ILE A 34 22.37 45.27 2.64
C ILE A 34 22.37 43.83 2.12
N ILE A 35 21.88 43.58 0.89
CA ILE A 35 21.92 42.24 0.29
C ILE A 35 23.36 41.73 0.18
N GLY A 36 24.29 42.57 -0.30
CA GLY A 36 25.69 42.19 -0.43
C GLY A 36 26.30 41.75 0.91
N GLU A 37 26.02 42.51 1.97
CA GLU A 37 26.44 42.21 3.34
C GLU A 37 25.85 40.89 3.85
N VAL A 38 24.54 40.68 3.70
CA VAL A 38 23.88 39.44 4.14
C VAL A 38 24.41 38.23 3.40
N ILE A 39 24.58 38.31 2.07
CA ILE A 39 25.14 37.20 1.29
C ILE A 39 26.56 36.87 1.75
N GLN A 40 27.40 37.88 2.01
CA GLN A 40 28.75 37.68 2.54
C GLN A 40 28.76 37.03 3.92
N ASN A 41 27.82 37.41 4.80
CA ASN A 41 27.67 36.78 6.10
C ASN A 41 27.26 35.31 5.96
N ILE A 42 26.30 35.00 5.07
CA ILE A 42 25.89 33.61 4.82
C ILE A 42 27.03 32.78 4.22
N ASP A 43 27.80 33.33 3.27
CA ASP A 43 29.00 32.67 2.74
C ASP A 43 30.00 32.35 3.86
N THR A 44 30.20 33.29 4.78
CA THR A 44 31.05 33.09 5.96
C THR A 44 30.51 31.95 6.83
N LEU A 45 29.21 31.97 7.16
CA LEU A 45 28.57 30.91 7.96
C LEU A 45 28.71 29.53 7.31
N LEU A 46 28.50 29.42 5.99
CA LEU A 46 28.65 28.17 5.24
C LEU A 46 30.06 27.60 5.35
N THR A 47 31.10 28.44 5.26
CA THR A 47 32.50 27.99 5.40
C THR A 47 32.85 27.50 6.80
N MET A 48 32.13 27.97 7.83
CA MET A 48 32.34 27.59 9.21
C MET A 48 31.60 26.29 9.60
N LEU A 49 30.58 25.85 8.85
CA LEU A 49 29.78 24.66 9.20
C LEU A 49 30.60 23.40 9.52
N PRO A 50 31.66 23.05 8.76
CA PRO A 50 32.43 21.82 9.01
C PRO A 50 33.23 21.81 10.31
N SER A 51 33.54 22.98 10.89
CA SER A 51 34.36 23.13 12.09
C SER A 51 33.54 23.34 13.37
N LEU A 52 32.21 23.44 13.27
CA LEU A 52 31.35 23.67 14.44
C LEU A 52 31.27 22.44 15.35
N SER A 53 31.26 22.70 16.65
CA SER A 53 30.90 21.69 17.66
C SER A 53 29.39 21.68 17.87
N TYR A 54 28.72 20.61 17.42
CA TYR A 54 27.30 20.35 17.66
C TYR A 54 27.11 19.56 18.96
N VAL A 55 25.95 19.70 19.59
CA VAL A 55 25.55 18.93 20.77
C VAL A 55 24.44 17.93 20.40
N ASN A 56 24.37 16.81 21.13
CA ASN A 56 23.28 15.84 20.97
C ASN A 56 21.97 16.48 21.44
N ILE A 57 20.99 16.58 20.55
CA ILE A 57 19.65 17.10 20.86
C ILE A 57 18.73 15.95 21.26
N ASP A 58 18.84 14.81 20.57
CA ASP A 58 18.14 13.56 20.84
C ASP A 58 18.98 12.34 20.40
N GLU A 59 18.40 11.14 20.45
CA GLU A 59 19.09 9.88 20.09
C GLU A 59 19.59 9.81 18.63
N ARG A 60 19.08 10.66 17.74
CA ARG A 60 19.34 10.60 16.29
C ARG A 60 19.89 11.91 15.72
N ASN A 61 19.81 13.01 16.46
CA ASN A 61 20.07 14.35 15.92
C ASN A 61 21.10 15.14 16.74
N ASN A 62 22.06 15.71 16.00
CA ASN A 62 22.98 16.73 16.48
C ASN A 62 22.49 18.12 16.07
N GLY A 63 22.63 19.10 16.94
CA GLY A 63 22.20 20.47 16.67
C GLY A 63 23.02 21.52 17.41
N LEU A 64 22.87 22.76 16.96
CA LEU A 64 23.46 23.93 17.57
C LEU A 64 22.35 24.79 18.18
N PRO A 65 22.25 24.88 19.52
CA PRO A 65 21.32 25.78 20.19
C PRO A 65 21.77 27.24 20.06
N ILE A 66 20.89 28.09 19.53
CA ILE A 66 21.12 29.50 19.29
C ILE A 66 20.00 30.30 19.95
N ASN A 67 20.37 31.22 20.85
CA ASN A 67 19.43 32.23 21.35
C ASN A 67 19.39 33.39 20.36
N LEU A 68 18.26 33.56 19.68
CA LEU A 68 18.11 34.61 18.65
C LEU A 68 18.06 36.03 19.23
N ASN A 69 17.88 36.19 20.54
CA ASN A 69 17.86 37.49 21.22
C ASN A 69 19.20 37.86 21.86
N ASP A 70 20.08 36.88 22.09
CA ASP A 70 21.39 37.09 22.68
C ASP A 70 22.40 36.07 22.11
N ALA A 71 23.22 36.52 21.18
CA ALA A 71 24.23 35.67 20.56
C ALA A 71 25.29 35.16 21.55
N GLU A 72 25.49 35.83 22.70
CA GLU A 72 26.45 35.46 23.74
C GLU A 72 25.95 34.36 24.67
N ASP A 73 24.65 34.09 24.66
CA ASP A 73 24.06 33.05 25.47
C ASP A 73 24.55 31.65 25.02
N ILE A 74 24.78 30.79 26.03
CA ILE A 74 25.16 29.39 25.85
C ILE A 74 24.00 28.56 26.42
N PRO A 75 22.97 28.26 25.61
CA PRO A 75 21.81 27.54 26.11
C PRO A 75 22.18 26.15 26.59
N SER A 76 21.63 25.73 27.73
CA SER A 76 21.77 24.39 28.30
C SER A 76 20.42 23.65 28.33
N PRO A 77 20.39 22.32 28.17
CA PRO A 77 19.17 21.54 28.30
C PRO A 77 18.54 21.65 29.71
N PRO A 78 17.20 21.59 29.85
CA PRO A 78 16.21 21.56 28.77
C PRO A 78 16.11 22.93 28.07
N TYR A 79 16.08 22.93 26.73
CA TYR A 79 16.04 24.17 25.96
C TYR A 79 14.67 24.86 26.08
N ALA A 80 14.68 26.17 26.32
CA ALA A 80 13.47 26.99 26.35
C ALA A 80 12.87 27.15 24.94
N LYS A 81 11.59 27.53 24.84
CA LYS A 81 10.88 27.68 23.55
C LYS A 81 11.49 28.75 22.65
N GLU A 82 12.22 29.69 23.23
CA GLU A 82 12.87 30.81 22.58
C GLU A 82 14.23 30.45 21.95
N ILE A 83 14.74 29.24 22.21
CA ILE A 83 16.00 28.74 21.65
C ILE A 83 15.74 28.07 20.32
N TYR A 84 16.39 28.57 19.26
CA TYR A 84 16.38 27.95 17.95
C TYR A 84 17.44 26.85 17.87
N ILE A 85 17.08 25.68 17.36
CA ILE A 85 18.01 24.58 17.14
C ILE A 85 18.33 24.47 15.65
N LEU A 86 19.57 24.83 15.28
CA LEU A 86 20.08 24.60 13.93
C LEU A 86 20.66 23.18 13.86
N TYR A 87 19.93 22.26 13.24
CA TYR A 87 20.36 20.86 13.14
C TYR A 87 21.52 20.71 12.17
N GLN A 88 22.50 19.89 12.54
CA GLN A 88 23.66 19.62 11.68
C GLN A 88 23.25 19.08 10.31
N SER A 89 22.21 18.24 10.28
CA SER A 89 21.70 17.59 9.07
C SER A 89 21.06 18.57 8.07
N ASN A 90 20.64 19.77 8.50
CA ASN A 90 19.95 20.73 7.64
C ASN A 90 20.58 22.13 7.63
N ALA A 91 21.66 22.36 8.39
CA ALA A 91 22.27 23.69 8.52
C ALA A 91 22.69 24.30 7.17
N GLN A 92 23.29 23.49 6.30
CA GLN A 92 23.65 23.94 4.95
C GLN A 92 22.41 24.32 4.13
N ILE A 93 21.37 23.48 4.15
CA ILE A 93 20.13 23.72 3.43
C ILE A 93 19.49 25.05 3.84
N VAL A 94 19.38 25.30 5.15
CA VAL A 94 18.77 26.52 5.69
C VAL A 94 19.51 27.78 5.22
N LEU A 95 20.85 27.76 5.29
CA LEU A 95 21.67 28.90 4.89
C LEU A 95 21.61 29.16 3.37
N GLU A 96 21.64 28.11 2.55
CA GLU A 96 21.51 28.24 1.09
C GLU A 96 20.11 28.74 0.68
N ASP A 97 19.06 28.33 1.41
CA ASP A 97 17.71 28.84 1.22
C ASP A 97 17.57 30.32 1.57
N TRP A 98 18.26 30.80 2.60
CA TRP A 98 18.26 32.24 2.93
C TRP A 98 18.77 33.08 1.76
N LYS A 99 19.86 32.66 1.10
CA LYS A 99 20.36 33.37 -0.10
C LYS A 99 19.31 33.41 -1.19
N PHE A 100 18.69 32.26 -1.46
CA PHE A 100 17.61 32.15 -2.44
C PHE A 100 16.46 33.12 -2.13
N ARG A 101 15.95 33.12 -0.89
CA ARG A 101 14.86 34.01 -0.48
C ARG A 101 15.21 35.48 -0.63
N ILE A 102 16.40 35.89 -0.22
CA ILE A 102 16.83 37.30 -0.31
C ILE A 102 16.82 37.77 -1.76
N TRP A 103 17.39 36.99 -2.68
CA TRP A 103 17.40 37.34 -4.10
C TRP A 103 15.99 37.32 -4.70
N LYS A 104 15.17 36.33 -4.33
CA LYS A 104 13.78 36.21 -4.78
C LYS A 104 12.93 37.40 -4.35
N THR A 105 12.98 37.77 -3.07
CA THR A 105 12.24 38.89 -2.48
C THR A 105 12.47 40.20 -3.23
N ILE A 106 13.69 40.42 -3.73
CA ILE A 106 14.03 41.63 -4.50
C ILE A 106 13.41 41.61 -5.90
N LEU A 107 13.47 40.48 -6.60
CA LEU A 107 12.84 40.34 -7.91
C LEU A 107 11.32 40.42 -7.82
N ASP A 108 10.71 39.84 -6.77
CA ASP A 108 9.27 39.90 -6.53
C ASP A 108 8.81 41.34 -6.22
N LYS A 109 9.63 42.12 -5.51
CA LYS A 109 9.28 43.50 -5.15
C LYS A 109 9.46 44.49 -6.31
N TYR A 110 10.44 44.23 -7.16
CA TYR A 110 10.80 45.13 -8.27
C TYR A 110 10.79 44.38 -9.62
N PRO A 111 9.66 43.75 -10.00
CA PRO A 111 9.60 42.85 -11.16
C PRO A 111 9.94 43.56 -12.48
N ASP A 112 9.62 44.85 -12.58
CA ASP A 112 9.83 45.66 -13.79
C ASP A 112 11.18 46.40 -13.84
N ASP A 113 12.00 46.36 -12.78
CA ASP A 113 13.30 47.06 -12.77
C ASP A 113 14.38 46.19 -13.41
N LEU A 114 14.68 46.48 -14.69
CA LEU A 114 15.70 45.78 -15.47
C LEU A 114 17.08 45.72 -14.81
N ARG A 115 17.42 46.68 -13.94
CA ARG A 115 18.72 46.68 -13.23
C ARG A 115 18.79 45.54 -12.22
N TYR A 116 17.73 45.36 -11.42
CA TYR A 116 17.66 44.26 -10.46
C TYR A 116 17.58 42.92 -11.15
N ARG A 117 16.81 42.83 -12.23
CA ARG A 117 16.77 41.61 -13.05
C ARG A 117 18.16 41.24 -13.56
N LYS A 118 18.91 42.19 -14.12
CA LYS A 118 20.27 41.96 -14.60
C LYS A 118 21.25 41.56 -13.49
N LEU A 119 21.06 42.09 -12.28
CA LEU A 119 21.94 41.83 -11.14
C LEU A 119 21.64 40.50 -10.45
N TYR A 120 20.37 40.11 -10.32
CA TYR A 120 19.95 39.05 -9.41
C TYR A 120 19.26 37.85 -10.07
N LEU A 121 18.85 37.91 -11.34
CA LEU A 121 18.20 36.77 -12.00
C LEU A 121 19.12 35.55 -12.10
N GLU A 122 20.30 35.71 -12.71
CA GLU A 122 21.25 34.60 -12.85
C GLU A 122 21.74 34.06 -11.49
N PRO A 123 22.12 34.90 -10.50
CA PRO A 123 22.43 34.40 -9.17
C PRO A 123 21.28 33.61 -8.52
N LEU A 124 20.04 34.07 -8.67
CA LEU A 124 18.88 33.38 -8.10
C LEU A 124 18.65 32.01 -8.74
N LEU A 125 18.74 31.91 -10.08
CA LEU A 125 18.56 30.64 -10.79
C LEU A 125 19.64 29.64 -10.39
N THR A 126 20.91 30.05 -10.44
CA THR A 126 22.05 29.21 -10.01
C THR A 126 21.90 28.76 -8.56
N GLN A 127 21.41 29.63 -7.68
CA GLN A 127 21.20 29.28 -6.27
C GLN A 127 20.06 28.31 -6.07
N ALA A 128 18.96 28.48 -6.77
CA ALA A 128 17.83 27.57 -6.69
C ALA A 128 18.21 26.17 -7.20
N GLU A 129 18.96 26.08 -8.30
CA GLU A 129 19.54 24.83 -8.79
C GLU A 129 20.47 24.18 -7.74
N LYS A 130 21.36 24.97 -7.14
CA LYS A 130 22.24 24.50 -6.06
C LYS A 130 21.44 23.93 -4.89
N CYS A 131 20.36 24.60 -4.47
CA CYS A 131 19.52 24.09 -3.40
C CYS A 131 18.87 22.75 -3.79
N VAL A 132 18.31 22.62 -5.00
CA VAL A 132 17.73 21.37 -5.52
C VAL A 132 18.74 20.22 -5.53
N ASP A 133 19.99 20.50 -5.88
CA ASP A 133 21.06 19.49 -5.90
C ASP A 133 21.50 19.05 -4.50
N ILE A 134 21.51 19.95 -3.52
CA ILE A 134 21.76 19.59 -2.12
C ILE A 134 20.72 18.56 -1.64
N PHE A 135 19.44 18.78 -1.93
CA PHE A 135 18.39 17.80 -1.62
C PHE A 135 18.67 16.44 -2.25
N SER A 136 19.02 16.44 -3.52
CA SER A 136 19.28 15.21 -4.28
C SER A 136 20.45 14.40 -3.72
N SER A 137 21.42 15.08 -3.12
CA SER A 137 22.63 14.45 -2.56
C SER A 137 22.43 13.75 -1.21
N LEU A 138 21.35 14.05 -0.49
CA LEU A 138 21.07 13.50 0.85
C LEU A 138 20.36 12.13 0.82
N GLY A 139 20.08 11.60 -0.37
CA GLY A 139 19.49 10.28 -0.60
C GLY A 139 17.97 10.23 -0.42
N GLU A 140 17.40 9.03 -0.51
CA GLU A 140 15.97 8.74 -0.29
C GLU A 140 15.62 8.84 1.21
N GLN A 141 15.82 10.01 1.81
CA GLN A 141 15.31 10.29 3.16
C GLN A 141 13.83 10.69 3.09
N VAL A 142 13.08 10.36 4.14
CA VAL A 142 11.73 10.91 4.33
C VAL A 142 11.88 12.40 4.65
N TRP A 143 11.73 13.23 3.62
CA TRP A 143 11.72 14.69 3.77
C TRP A 143 10.53 15.12 4.62
N ILE A 144 10.77 16.01 5.58
CA ILE A 144 9.69 16.65 6.34
C ILE A 144 9.05 17.77 5.52
N GLU A 145 7.80 18.13 5.81
CA GLU A 145 7.00 18.97 4.91
C GLU A 145 7.63 20.33 4.55
N TRP A 146 8.29 21.01 5.50
CA TRP A 146 8.94 22.29 5.19
C TRP A 146 10.08 22.15 4.18
N GLN A 147 10.76 21.00 4.13
CA GLN A 147 11.81 20.71 3.14
C GLN A 147 11.22 20.54 1.74
N LYS A 148 10.09 19.81 1.65
CA LYS A 148 9.35 19.62 0.41
C LYS A 148 8.79 20.94 -0.12
N ASP A 149 8.25 21.78 0.75
CA ASP A 149 7.78 23.13 0.41
C ASP A 149 8.90 23.99 -0.17
N MET A 150 10.05 23.99 0.51
CA MET A 150 11.20 24.78 0.10
C MET A 150 11.75 24.35 -1.26
N LEU A 151 11.94 23.03 -1.46
CA LEU A 151 12.36 22.47 -2.75
C LEU A 151 11.37 22.85 -3.87
N SER A 152 10.07 22.74 -3.59
CA SER A 152 9.00 23.06 -4.53
C SER A 152 8.99 24.54 -4.91
N GLN A 153 9.19 25.44 -3.95
CA GLN A 153 9.27 26.88 -4.20
C GLN A 153 10.52 27.24 -5.02
N GLN A 154 11.66 26.63 -4.71
CA GLN A 154 12.92 26.87 -5.42
C GLN A 154 12.84 26.42 -6.87
N ALA A 155 12.40 25.18 -7.11
CA ALA A 155 12.25 24.64 -8.44
C ALA A 155 11.19 25.39 -9.26
N ASN A 156 10.05 25.74 -8.65
CA ASN A 156 9.05 26.57 -9.31
C ASN A 156 9.59 27.95 -9.67
N THR A 157 10.45 28.54 -8.83
CA THR A 157 11.08 29.83 -9.13
C THR A 157 12.02 29.71 -10.33
N VAL A 158 12.81 28.63 -10.42
CA VAL A 158 13.61 28.32 -11.62
C VAL A 158 12.71 28.25 -12.84
N GLY A 159 11.66 27.44 -12.78
CA GLY A 159 10.74 27.25 -13.90
C GLY A 159 10.05 28.54 -14.33
N TRP A 160 9.43 29.25 -13.39
CA TRP A 160 8.61 30.44 -13.66
C TRP A 160 9.43 31.61 -14.20
N LEU A 161 10.58 31.90 -13.57
CA LEU A 161 11.44 32.99 -14.04
C LEU A 161 12.10 32.65 -15.38
N SER A 162 12.42 31.38 -15.62
CA SER A 162 12.89 30.92 -16.93
C SER A 162 11.82 31.11 -17.99
N TYR A 163 10.58 30.71 -17.69
CA TYR A 163 9.43 30.95 -18.57
C TYR A 163 9.25 32.45 -18.88
N LEU A 164 9.37 33.35 -17.90
CA LEU A 164 9.16 34.78 -18.13
C LEU A 164 10.32 35.45 -18.92
N TYR A 165 11.57 35.09 -18.61
CA TYR A 165 12.71 35.92 -18.99
C TYR A 165 13.73 35.24 -19.90
N ILE A 166 13.69 33.92 -20.04
CA ILE A 166 14.62 33.16 -20.86
C ILE A 166 13.94 32.74 -22.16
N SER A 167 14.61 32.96 -23.30
CA SER A 167 14.14 32.49 -24.62
C SER A 167 14.99 31.36 -25.19
N ASP A 168 16.15 31.09 -24.58
CA ASP A 168 17.03 30.01 -24.99
C ASP A 168 16.39 28.65 -24.69
N LYS A 169 16.31 27.79 -25.70
CA LYS A 169 15.61 26.51 -25.60
C LYS A 169 16.29 25.57 -24.62
N ASP A 170 17.61 25.45 -24.66
CA ASP A 170 18.36 24.50 -23.82
C ASP A 170 18.23 24.87 -22.34
N ARG A 171 18.25 26.17 -22.04
CA ARG A 171 17.97 26.68 -20.69
C ARG A 171 16.54 26.43 -20.22
N LEU A 172 15.55 26.52 -21.11
CA LEU A 172 14.15 26.20 -20.78
C LEU A 172 13.96 24.70 -20.51
N GLU A 173 14.60 23.83 -21.30
CA GLU A 173 14.60 22.38 -21.05
C GLU A 173 15.28 22.05 -19.71
N HIS A 174 16.40 22.72 -19.40
CA HIS A 174 17.05 22.57 -18.10
C HIS A 174 16.13 22.98 -16.94
N ALA A 175 15.46 24.13 -17.06
CA ALA A 175 14.52 24.60 -16.05
C ALA A 175 13.35 23.63 -15.84
N LEU A 176 12.82 23.05 -16.93
CA LEU A 176 11.79 22.02 -16.86
C LEU A 176 12.30 20.76 -16.16
N MET A 177 13.50 20.29 -16.48
CA MET A 177 14.13 19.14 -15.81
C MET A 177 14.30 19.36 -14.29
N VAL A 178 14.71 20.57 -13.86
CA VAL A 178 14.81 20.92 -12.44
C VAL A 178 13.44 20.86 -11.75
N LEU A 179 12.40 21.37 -12.42
CA LEU A 179 11.02 21.36 -11.92
C LEU A 179 10.46 19.93 -11.79
N GLU A 180 10.66 19.09 -12.80
CA GLU A 180 10.26 17.68 -12.80
C GLU A 180 10.98 16.89 -11.69
N LYS A 181 12.29 17.12 -11.53
CA LYS A 181 13.09 16.50 -10.47
C LYS A 181 12.55 16.86 -9.08
N ALA A 182 12.25 18.13 -8.84
CA ALA A 182 11.66 18.58 -7.57
C ALA A 182 10.26 17.99 -7.35
N TYR A 183 9.44 17.91 -8.39
CA TYR A 183 8.12 17.28 -8.35
C TYR A 183 8.22 15.79 -7.95
N VAL A 184 9.21 15.05 -8.45
CA VAL A 184 9.43 13.67 -8.03
C VAL A 184 9.93 13.59 -6.58
N VAL A 185 10.96 14.36 -6.22
CA VAL A 185 11.62 14.30 -4.91
C VAL A 185 10.71 14.73 -3.76
N ALA A 186 9.87 15.73 -3.97
CA ALA A 186 8.91 16.17 -2.95
C ALA A 186 7.79 15.14 -2.70
N GLY A 187 7.77 14.01 -3.43
CA GLY A 187 6.86 12.90 -3.19
C GLY A 187 5.43 13.23 -3.59
N PHE A 188 5.25 14.06 -4.62
CA PHE A 188 3.93 14.46 -5.08
C PHE A 188 3.12 13.24 -5.51
N THR A 189 2.06 12.97 -4.76
CA THR A 189 0.95 12.14 -5.23
C THR A 189 -0.16 13.07 -5.69
N HIS A 190 -1.03 12.58 -6.58
CA HIS A 190 -2.20 13.35 -7.03
C HIS A 190 -3.16 13.76 -5.90
N LEU A 191 -2.94 13.28 -4.67
CA LEU A 191 -3.74 13.56 -3.47
C LEU A 191 -3.26 14.77 -2.67
N ASP A 192 -1.99 15.21 -2.81
CA ASP A 192 -1.40 16.35 -2.06
C ASP A 192 -1.52 17.69 -2.82
N TRP A 193 -2.64 17.87 -3.52
CA TRP A 193 -2.87 18.95 -4.48
C TRP A 193 -2.80 20.36 -3.88
N ASP A 194 -3.36 20.55 -2.68
CA ASP A 194 -3.73 21.88 -2.19
C ASP A 194 -2.56 22.83 -1.90
N ASN A 195 -1.39 22.32 -1.51
CA ASN A 195 -0.30 23.17 -1.04
C ASN A 195 0.68 23.62 -2.13
N ARG A 196 0.64 23.02 -3.34
CA ARG A 196 1.73 23.15 -4.32
C ARG A 196 1.29 23.12 -5.79
N LYS A 197 -0.01 23.33 -6.05
CA LYS A 197 -0.64 23.35 -7.38
C LYS A 197 0.02 24.28 -8.42
N TYR A 198 0.69 25.35 -7.96
CA TYR A 198 1.38 26.31 -8.82
C TYR A 198 2.48 25.67 -9.69
N ILE A 199 3.04 24.51 -9.30
CA ILE A 199 4.03 23.79 -10.10
C ILE A 199 3.44 23.32 -11.43
N HIS A 200 2.18 22.86 -11.43
CA HIS A 200 1.52 22.41 -12.65
C HIS A 200 1.35 23.54 -13.66
N ASP A 201 0.99 24.74 -13.19
CA ASP A 201 0.89 25.92 -14.04
C ASP A 201 2.24 26.24 -14.70
N THR A 202 3.30 26.30 -13.90
CA THR A 202 4.65 26.55 -14.40
C THR A 202 5.13 25.47 -15.38
N MET A 203 4.91 24.18 -15.08
CA MET A 203 5.27 23.07 -15.98
C MET A 203 4.52 23.18 -17.31
N ALA A 204 3.20 23.37 -17.27
CA ALA A 204 2.39 23.48 -18.49
C ALA A 204 2.84 24.67 -19.34
N ARG A 205 3.11 25.83 -18.74
CA ARG A 205 3.57 27.03 -19.46
C ARG A 205 4.98 26.86 -20.05
N LEU A 206 5.90 26.22 -19.34
CA LEU A 206 7.21 25.87 -19.89
C LEU A 206 7.09 24.92 -21.09
N LEU A 207 6.29 23.86 -20.96
CA LEU A 207 6.04 22.90 -22.03
C LEU A 207 5.41 23.58 -23.26
N LEU A 208 4.43 24.46 -23.07
CA LEU A 208 3.85 25.26 -24.16
C LEU A 208 4.92 26.15 -24.81
N LYS A 209 5.77 26.81 -24.03
CA LYS A 209 6.87 27.63 -24.56
C LYS A 209 7.91 26.81 -25.34
N LEU A 210 8.08 25.53 -24.98
CA LEU A 210 8.92 24.55 -25.67
C LEU A 210 8.22 23.88 -26.89
N ASN A 211 6.96 24.24 -27.19
CA ASN A 211 6.11 23.61 -28.22
C ASN A 211 5.81 22.12 -27.95
N ARG A 212 5.70 21.71 -26.68
CA ARG A 212 5.33 20.36 -26.22
C ARG A 212 3.85 20.33 -25.78
N GLU A 213 2.96 20.70 -26.69
CA GLU A 213 1.52 20.90 -26.41
C GLU A 213 0.82 19.66 -25.82
N ASP A 214 1.10 18.47 -26.35
CA ASP A 214 0.46 17.23 -25.89
C ASP A 214 0.74 16.95 -24.40
N GLU A 215 1.95 17.26 -23.93
CA GLU A 215 2.36 17.08 -22.53
C GLU A 215 1.79 18.18 -21.64
N ALA A 216 1.81 19.44 -22.11
CA ALA A 216 1.22 20.56 -21.39
C ALA A 216 -0.28 20.36 -21.16
N TYR A 217 -1.02 20.02 -22.22
CA TYR A 217 -2.47 19.83 -22.15
C TYR A 217 -2.87 18.60 -21.32
N ALA A 218 -2.00 17.59 -21.20
CA ALA A 218 -2.21 16.50 -20.26
C ALA A 218 -2.25 17.00 -18.80
N ILE A 219 -1.31 17.86 -18.41
CA ILE A 219 -1.28 18.49 -17.07
C ILE A 219 -2.53 19.37 -16.86
N VAL A 220 -2.88 20.21 -17.83
CA VAL A 220 -4.08 21.07 -17.75
C VAL A 220 -5.35 20.23 -17.61
N TYR A 221 -5.50 19.19 -18.43
CA TYR A 221 -6.64 18.29 -18.37
C TYR A 221 -6.76 17.55 -17.03
N GLN A 222 -5.65 17.00 -16.54
CA GLN A 222 -5.62 16.33 -15.24
C GLN A 222 -6.03 17.31 -14.12
N THR A 223 -5.48 18.52 -14.15
CA THR A 223 -5.78 19.60 -13.19
C THR A 223 -7.26 19.94 -13.18
N LEU A 224 -7.82 20.29 -14.34
CA LEU A 224 -9.22 20.72 -14.46
C LEU A 224 -10.22 19.58 -14.27
N THR A 225 -9.79 18.33 -14.41
CA THR A 225 -10.64 17.15 -14.10
C THR A 225 -10.76 16.96 -12.59
N ALA A 226 -9.66 17.09 -11.86
CA ALA A 226 -9.65 16.96 -10.40
C ALA A 226 -10.22 18.21 -9.70
N HIS A 227 -9.92 19.39 -10.23
CA HIS A 227 -10.29 20.70 -9.67
C HIS A 227 -10.87 21.62 -10.76
N PRO A 228 -12.14 21.45 -11.14
CA PRO A 228 -12.78 22.23 -12.21
C PRO A 228 -12.80 23.74 -11.98
N GLU A 229 -12.73 24.17 -10.72
CA GLU A 229 -12.70 25.57 -10.28
C GLU A 229 -11.30 26.22 -10.31
N HIS A 230 -10.26 25.46 -10.69
CA HIS A 230 -8.89 25.98 -10.72
C HIS A 230 -8.69 27.06 -11.78
N THR A 231 -8.29 28.26 -11.35
CA THR A 231 -8.27 29.46 -12.21
C THR A 231 -6.98 29.66 -13.00
N ASP A 232 -5.86 29.03 -12.62
CA ASP A 232 -4.55 29.31 -13.25
C ASP A 232 -4.48 28.90 -14.73
N PHE A 233 -5.47 28.11 -15.21
CA PHE A 233 -5.62 27.69 -16.60
C PHE A 233 -6.83 28.30 -17.30
N ASP A 234 -7.43 29.35 -16.75
CA ASP A 234 -8.56 30.04 -17.38
C ASP A 234 -8.20 30.59 -18.77
N ASP A 235 -6.94 30.99 -18.96
CA ASP A 235 -6.41 31.45 -20.24
C ASP A 235 -6.23 30.32 -21.27
N LEU A 236 -6.16 29.06 -20.84
CA LEU A 236 -5.94 27.89 -21.71
C LEU A 236 -7.23 27.10 -21.98
N LYS A 237 -8.14 27.00 -21.00
CA LYS A 237 -9.27 26.05 -21.02
C LYS A 237 -10.28 26.28 -22.16
N GLU A 238 -10.34 27.49 -22.69
CA GLU A 238 -11.24 27.88 -23.80
C GLU A 238 -10.51 28.03 -25.13
N THR A 239 -9.20 27.76 -25.18
CA THR A 239 -8.42 27.92 -26.41
C THR A 239 -8.75 26.81 -27.42
N GLU A 240 -8.81 27.17 -28.70
CA GLU A 240 -9.09 26.22 -29.78
C GLU A 240 -8.12 25.01 -29.78
N PRO A 241 -6.78 25.18 -29.62
CA PRO A 241 -5.87 24.04 -29.57
C PRO A 241 -6.17 23.07 -28.43
N TYR A 242 -6.45 23.58 -27.23
CA TYR A 242 -6.78 22.75 -26.07
C TYR A 242 -8.12 22.02 -26.26
N LEU A 243 -9.15 22.69 -26.77
CA LEU A 243 -10.45 22.08 -27.04
C LEU A 243 -10.36 20.97 -28.09
N GLN A 244 -9.54 21.15 -29.14
CA GLN A 244 -9.24 20.10 -30.12
C GLN A 244 -8.52 18.92 -29.48
N TRP A 245 -7.53 19.19 -28.62
CA TRP A 245 -6.83 18.15 -27.86
C TRP A 245 -7.78 17.34 -26.96
N ILE A 246 -8.68 18.01 -26.21
CA ILE A 246 -9.71 17.34 -25.38
C ILE A 246 -10.56 16.42 -26.24
N LYS A 247 -11.01 16.88 -27.42
CA LYS A 247 -11.87 16.09 -28.31
C LYS A 247 -11.14 14.81 -28.76
N LYS A 248 -9.87 14.94 -29.15
CA LYS A 248 -9.00 13.80 -29.53
C LYS A 248 -8.79 12.85 -28.34
N LYS A 249 -8.48 13.38 -27.15
CA LYS A 249 -8.30 12.61 -25.92
C LYS A 249 -9.55 11.81 -25.55
N LYS A 250 -10.72 12.46 -25.53
CA LYS A 250 -12.01 11.79 -25.25
C LYS A 250 -12.35 10.70 -26.28
N GLN A 251 -12.00 10.91 -27.55
CA GLN A 251 -12.16 9.86 -28.58
C GLN A 251 -11.24 8.68 -28.33
N GLN A 252 -9.98 8.93 -27.97
CA GLN A 252 -9.01 7.88 -27.62
C GLN A 252 -9.45 7.11 -26.37
N GLU A 253 -9.91 7.79 -25.32
CA GLU A 253 -10.44 7.15 -24.10
C GLU A 253 -11.65 6.27 -24.40
N LYS A 254 -12.62 6.76 -25.19
CA LYS A 254 -13.77 5.96 -25.63
C LYS A 254 -13.35 4.74 -26.44
N ALA A 255 -12.38 4.90 -27.34
CA ALA A 255 -11.85 3.79 -28.12
C ALA A 255 -11.13 2.76 -27.23
N ALA A 256 -10.36 3.21 -26.24
CA ALA A 256 -9.67 2.36 -25.29
C ALA A 256 -10.65 1.58 -24.39
N ILE A 257 -11.70 2.23 -23.87
CA ILE A 257 -12.76 1.57 -23.09
C ILE A 257 -13.48 0.51 -23.94
N LYS A 258 -13.82 0.86 -25.18
CA LYS A 258 -14.47 -0.09 -26.10
C LYS A 258 -13.56 -1.29 -26.37
N LYS A 259 -12.28 -1.04 -26.68
CA LYS A 259 -11.28 -2.07 -26.92
C LYS A 259 -11.14 -2.99 -25.69
N ALA A 260 -10.98 -2.43 -24.48
CA ALA A 260 -10.88 -3.22 -23.26
C ALA A 260 -12.12 -4.09 -23.01
N LYS A 261 -13.32 -3.61 -23.36
CA LYS A 261 -14.56 -4.40 -23.28
C LYS A 261 -14.59 -5.54 -24.31
N ASP A 262 -14.16 -5.26 -25.54
CA ASP A 262 -14.09 -6.25 -26.61
C ASP A 262 -13.03 -7.33 -26.28
N ASP A 263 -11.87 -6.93 -25.77
CA ASP A 263 -10.78 -7.82 -25.31
C ASP A 263 -11.25 -8.70 -24.14
N LYS A 264 -11.92 -8.12 -23.12
CA LYS A 264 -12.51 -8.90 -22.01
C LYS A 264 -13.50 -9.95 -22.52
N LYS A 265 -14.38 -9.60 -23.47
CA LYS A 265 -15.36 -10.52 -24.04
C LYS A 265 -14.69 -11.65 -24.82
N ALA A 266 -13.66 -11.35 -25.60
CA ALA A 266 -12.88 -12.36 -26.31
C ALA A 266 -12.19 -13.33 -25.33
N PHE A 267 -11.62 -12.80 -24.24
CA PHE A 267 -11.04 -13.60 -23.17
C PHE A 267 -12.06 -14.50 -22.47
N GLU A 268 -13.25 -13.98 -22.12
CA GLU A 268 -14.32 -14.80 -21.52
C GLU A 268 -14.75 -15.95 -22.44
N GLN A 269 -14.76 -15.73 -23.76
CA GLN A 269 -15.04 -16.77 -24.74
C GLN A 269 -13.92 -17.81 -24.79
N LEU A 270 -12.65 -17.39 -24.78
CA LEU A 270 -11.50 -18.29 -24.66
C LEU A 270 -11.58 -19.17 -23.40
N VAL A 271 -11.88 -18.57 -22.25
CA VAL A 271 -12.03 -19.31 -20.99
C VAL A 271 -13.10 -20.39 -21.11
N LYS A 272 -14.27 -20.07 -21.68
CA LYS A 272 -15.35 -21.05 -21.91
C LYS A 272 -14.89 -22.19 -22.82
N GLU A 273 -14.21 -21.87 -23.92
CA GLU A 273 -13.69 -22.87 -24.86
C GLU A 273 -12.70 -23.81 -24.18
N GLU A 274 -11.73 -23.30 -23.43
CA GLU A 274 -10.76 -24.12 -22.69
C GLU A 274 -11.44 -24.95 -21.58
N GLN A 275 -12.44 -24.40 -20.89
CA GLN A 275 -13.22 -25.13 -19.88
C GLN A 275 -13.96 -26.34 -20.46
N THR A 276 -14.46 -26.27 -21.70
CA THR A 276 -15.12 -27.44 -22.32
C THR A 276 -14.16 -28.60 -22.59
N LYS A 277 -12.86 -28.33 -22.79
CA LYS A 277 -11.86 -29.36 -23.11
C LYS A 277 -11.53 -30.26 -21.93
N VAL A 278 -11.76 -29.81 -20.70
CA VAL A 278 -11.43 -30.56 -19.48
C VAL A 278 -12.60 -31.37 -18.91
N VAL A 279 -13.80 -31.24 -19.51
CA VAL A 279 -14.99 -31.97 -19.07
C VAL A 279 -14.84 -33.47 -19.31
N ASN A 280 -15.15 -34.26 -18.29
CA ASN A 280 -15.07 -35.73 -18.27
C ASN A 280 -13.67 -36.29 -18.58
N GLN A 281 -12.62 -35.47 -18.47
CA GLN A 281 -11.23 -35.90 -18.59
C GLN A 281 -10.70 -36.38 -17.23
N PHE A 282 -11.15 -37.55 -16.77
CA PHE A 282 -10.73 -38.15 -15.50
C PHE A 282 -9.53 -39.08 -15.65
N LEU A 283 -8.67 -39.13 -14.63
CA LEU A 283 -7.54 -40.05 -14.56
C LEU A 283 -8.01 -41.48 -14.28
N ASN A 284 -9.05 -41.63 -13.44
CA ASN A 284 -9.61 -42.91 -13.02
C ASN A 284 -11.13 -42.97 -13.32
N PRO A 285 -11.56 -42.89 -14.59
CA PRO A 285 -12.98 -42.70 -14.96
C PRO A 285 -13.92 -43.84 -14.54
N ALA A 286 -13.38 -45.03 -14.25
CA ALA A 286 -14.15 -46.20 -13.82
C ALA A 286 -14.27 -46.34 -12.29
N HIS A 287 -13.53 -45.53 -11.51
CA HIS A 287 -13.56 -45.62 -10.06
C HIS A 287 -14.90 -45.13 -9.51
N SER A 288 -15.50 -45.86 -8.56
CA SER A 288 -16.84 -45.58 -8.05
C SER A 288 -16.98 -44.16 -7.47
N LEU A 289 -16.00 -43.71 -6.68
CA LEU A 289 -15.97 -42.34 -6.14
C LEU A 289 -15.83 -41.28 -7.24
N VAL A 290 -15.12 -41.56 -8.34
CA VAL A 290 -14.99 -40.61 -9.46
C VAL A 290 -16.32 -40.47 -10.18
N VAL A 291 -17.03 -41.58 -10.41
CA VAL A 291 -18.39 -41.57 -10.97
C VAL A 291 -19.36 -40.83 -10.07
N GLN A 292 -19.29 -41.07 -8.76
CA GLN A 292 -20.15 -40.42 -7.76
C GLN A 292 -19.95 -38.90 -7.71
N HIS A 293 -18.71 -38.42 -7.86
CA HIS A 293 -18.35 -37.01 -7.72
C HIS A 293 -18.02 -36.32 -9.05
N ALA A 294 -18.37 -36.91 -10.19
CA ALA A 294 -17.96 -36.44 -11.51
C ALA A 294 -18.34 -34.98 -11.78
N ASP A 295 -19.55 -34.56 -11.40
CA ASP A 295 -20.04 -33.21 -11.66
C ASP A 295 -19.21 -32.13 -10.95
N VAL A 296 -18.91 -32.32 -9.65
CA VAL A 296 -18.11 -31.36 -8.88
C VAL A 296 -16.63 -31.40 -9.29
N LEU A 297 -16.10 -32.56 -9.69
CA LEU A 297 -14.74 -32.67 -10.20
C LEU A 297 -14.57 -31.95 -11.56
N ASN A 298 -15.57 -32.07 -12.44
CA ASN A 298 -15.63 -31.28 -13.67
C ASN A 298 -15.63 -29.79 -13.37
N LEU A 299 -16.45 -29.37 -12.40
CA LEU A 299 -16.52 -27.97 -11.97
C LEU A 299 -15.17 -27.45 -11.44
N ILE A 300 -14.49 -28.23 -10.61
CA ILE A 300 -13.14 -27.91 -10.10
C ILE A 300 -12.18 -27.70 -11.28
N LYS A 301 -12.08 -28.68 -12.21
CA LYS A 301 -11.17 -28.59 -13.36
C LYS A 301 -11.46 -27.37 -14.24
N GLN A 302 -12.73 -27.07 -14.48
CA GLN A 302 -13.14 -25.87 -15.22
C GLN A 302 -12.73 -24.58 -14.51
N ARG A 303 -12.90 -24.48 -13.19
CA ARG A 303 -12.51 -23.29 -12.43
C ARG A 303 -11.00 -23.13 -12.36
N MET A 304 -10.23 -24.21 -12.25
CA MET A 304 -8.76 -24.19 -12.32
C MET A 304 -8.26 -23.64 -13.66
N VAL A 305 -8.88 -24.01 -14.79
CA VAL A 305 -8.58 -23.44 -16.11
C VAL A 305 -8.81 -21.92 -16.10
N ALA A 306 -9.94 -21.47 -15.55
CA ALA A 306 -10.25 -20.04 -15.48
C ALA A 306 -9.23 -19.26 -14.63
N VAL A 307 -8.87 -19.76 -13.45
CA VAL A 307 -7.85 -19.14 -12.57
C VAL A 307 -6.52 -19.00 -13.33
N ARG A 308 -6.04 -20.09 -13.93
CA ARG A 308 -4.75 -20.09 -14.64
C ARG A 308 -4.72 -19.11 -15.80
N LEU A 309 -5.76 -19.11 -16.65
CA LEU A 309 -5.85 -18.19 -17.78
C LEU A 309 -5.94 -16.73 -17.32
N ARG A 310 -6.72 -16.45 -16.27
CA ARG A 310 -6.85 -15.09 -15.74
C ARG A 310 -5.51 -14.57 -15.25
N LYS A 311 -4.75 -15.37 -14.50
CA LYS A 311 -3.40 -15.00 -14.05
C LYS A 311 -2.45 -14.71 -15.22
N GLN A 312 -2.55 -15.50 -16.29
CA GLN A 312 -1.68 -15.37 -17.48
C GLN A 312 -2.02 -14.14 -18.35
N TYR A 313 -3.24 -13.60 -18.27
CA TYR A 313 -3.73 -12.51 -19.12
C TYR A 313 -3.98 -11.19 -18.37
N TYR A 314 -4.01 -11.19 -17.03
CA TYR A 314 -4.40 -10.02 -16.22
C TYR A 314 -3.59 -8.75 -16.55
N GLU A 315 -2.25 -8.86 -16.63
CA GLU A 315 -1.36 -7.71 -16.84
C GLU A 315 -1.51 -7.04 -18.22
N SER A 316 -2.05 -7.74 -19.22
CA SER A 316 -2.21 -7.19 -20.58
C SER A 316 -3.57 -6.54 -20.82
N GLY A 317 -4.44 -6.48 -19.80
CA GLY A 317 -5.83 -6.10 -20.00
C GLY A 317 -6.58 -7.10 -20.89
N TRP A 318 -6.25 -8.39 -20.78
CA TRP A 318 -6.88 -9.50 -21.49
C TRP A 318 -6.52 -9.63 -22.99
N GLU A 319 -5.60 -8.80 -23.51
CA GLU A 319 -5.22 -8.80 -24.94
C GLU A 319 -4.25 -9.95 -25.28
N LYS A 320 -3.26 -10.18 -24.42
CA LYS A 320 -2.15 -11.10 -24.70
C LYS A 320 -1.79 -11.92 -23.47
N MET A 321 -1.46 -13.18 -23.71
CA MET A 321 -0.81 -14.01 -22.71
C MET A 321 0.56 -13.42 -22.37
N ARG A 322 0.94 -13.43 -21.09
CA ARG A 322 2.27 -13.03 -20.66
C ARG A 322 3.34 -13.90 -21.35
N ASN A 323 4.35 -13.28 -21.95
CA ASN A 323 5.38 -13.96 -22.75
C ASN A 323 6.23 -14.95 -21.95
N GLN A 324 6.35 -14.74 -20.62
CA GLN A 324 6.87 -15.69 -19.66
C GLN A 324 6.12 -15.48 -18.35
N VAL A 325 5.31 -16.45 -17.94
CA VAL A 325 5.02 -16.58 -16.50
C VAL A 325 6.38 -16.90 -15.87
N ASP A 326 6.88 -16.09 -14.94
CA ASP A 326 8.20 -16.31 -14.34
C ASP A 326 8.36 -17.79 -14.01
N SER A 327 9.49 -18.43 -14.33
CA SER A 327 9.62 -19.89 -14.22
C SER A 327 9.32 -20.45 -12.82
N ALA A 328 9.36 -19.61 -11.78
CA ALA A 328 8.87 -19.91 -10.43
C ALA A 328 7.35 -20.20 -10.36
N SER A 329 6.54 -19.60 -11.23
CA SER A 329 5.09 -19.72 -11.25
C SER A 329 4.55 -21.00 -11.93
N GLU A 330 5.32 -21.65 -12.81
CA GLU A 330 4.87 -22.92 -13.43
C GLU A 330 4.86 -24.07 -12.42
N THR A 331 5.82 -24.07 -11.48
CA THR A 331 5.83 -25.03 -10.37
C THR A 331 4.65 -24.82 -9.42
N ASP A 332 4.13 -23.60 -9.30
CA ASP A 332 3.06 -23.27 -8.35
C ASP A 332 1.67 -23.75 -8.80
N TYR A 333 1.50 -24.07 -10.09
CA TYR A 333 0.30 -24.74 -10.63
C TYR A 333 0.46 -26.26 -10.77
N THR A 334 1.61 -26.81 -10.35
CA THR A 334 1.86 -28.24 -10.48
C THR A 334 1.02 -29.02 -9.50
N LEU A 335 0.28 -29.99 -10.04
CA LEU A 335 -0.55 -30.93 -9.28
C LEU A 335 0.08 -32.31 -9.29
N LYS A 336 -0.01 -33.03 -8.18
CA LYS A 336 0.55 -34.38 -8.01
C LYS A 336 -0.55 -35.34 -7.60
N PRO A 337 -1.26 -35.94 -8.57
CA PRO A 337 -2.27 -36.96 -8.30
C PRO A 337 -1.68 -38.17 -7.59
N TRP A 338 -2.46 -38.77 -6.70
CA TRP A 338 -2.13 -40.02 -6.02
C TRP A 338 -2.85 -41.18 -6.69
N SER A 339 -2.16 -42.30 -6.87
CA SER A 339 -2.79 -43.57 -7.22
C SER A 339 -3.60 -44.12 -6.04
N GLU A 340 -4.60 -44.97 -6.32
CA GLU A 340 -5.35 -45.72 -5.30
C GLU A 340 -4.41 -46.46 -4.32
N LYS A 341 -3.31 -47.03 -4.84
CA LYS A 341 -2.31 -47.71 -4.02
C LYS A 341 -1.61 -46.76 -3.04
N GLN A 342 -1.30 -45.53 -3.45
CA GLN A 342 -0.69 -44.53 -2.57
C GLN A 342 -1.65 -44.14 -1.46
N ILE A 343 -2.93 -43.92 -1.77
CA ILE A 343 -3.97 -43.63 -0.79
C ILE A 343 -4.10 -44.79 0.21
N ALA A 344 -4.24 -46.03 -0.27
CA ALA A 344 -4.35 -47.22 0.59
C ALA A 344 -3.10 -47.41 1.46
N THR A 345 -1.91 -47.14 0.92
CA THR A 345 -0.66 -47.22 1.67
C THR A 345 -0.62 -46.16 2.76
N TYR A 346 -1.04 -44.93 2.47
CA TYR A 346 -1.07 -43.83 3.45
C TYR A 346 -2.04 -44.16 4.60
N GLN A 347 -3.27 -44.57 4.29
CA GLN A 347 -4.27 -44.96 5.28
C GLN A 347 -3.79 -46.13 6.15
N THR A 348 -3.19 -47.16 5.55
CA THR A 348 -2.68 -48.33 6.29
C THR A 348 -1.50 -47.96 7.17
N LYS A 349 -0.52 -47.21 6.63
CA LYS A 349 0.69 -46.80 7.36
C LYS A 349 0.36 -45.91 8.55
N HIS A 350 -0.61 -45.02 8.38
CA HIS A 350 -0.98 -44.03 9.38
C HIS A 350 -2.20 -44.44 10.19
N GLU A 351 -2.84 -45.59 9.93
CA GLU A 351 -4.04 -46.08 10.61
C GLU A 351 -5.16 -45.03 10.65
N ILE A 352 -5.39 -44.34 9.52
CA ILE A 352 -6.45 -43.34 9.36
C ILE A 352 -7.33 -43.71 8.18
N GLN A 353 -8.61 -43.33 8.25
CA GLN A 353 -9.51 -43.34 7.10
C GLN A 353 -9.67 -41.90 6.61
N LEU A 354 -9.42 -41.67 5.32
CA LEU A 354 -9.67 -40.37 4.71
C LEU A 354 -11.17 -40.25 4.37
N PRO A 355 -11.73 -39.04 4.37
CA PRO A 355 -13.04 -38.79 3.76
C PRO A 355 -13.02 -39.13 2.26
N ASP A 356 -14.13 -39.65 1.73
CA ASP A 356 -14.21 -40.06 0.32
C ASP A 356 -13.95 -38.91 -0.65
N GLU A 357 -14.44 -37.72 -0.33
CA GLU A 357 -14.20 -36.50 -1.12
C GLU A 357 -12.72 -36.10 -1.17
N LEU A 358 -11.96 -36.32 -0.08
CA LEU A 358 -10.52 -36.08 -0.07
C LEU A 358 -9.77 -37.14 -0.89
N LYS A 359 -10.17 -38.42 -0.81
CA LYS A 359 -9.57 -39.48 -1.64
C LYS A 359 -9.70 -39.16 -3.12
N VAL A 360 -10.91 -38.81 -3.56
CA VAL A 360 -11.17 -38.55 -4.98
C VAL A 360 -10.48 -37.27 -5.45
N TYR A 361 -10.40 -36.24 -4.60
CA TYR A 361 -9.58 -35.06 -4.89
C TYR A 361 -8.11 -35.43 -5.11
N LEU A 362 -7.51 -36.22 -4.21
CA LEU A 362 -6.12 -36.66 -4.34
C LEU A 362 -5.91 -37.50 -5.60
N MET A 363 -6.88 -38.33 -6.01
CA MET A 363 -6.79 -39.16 -7.22
C MET A 363 -6.91 -38.36 -8.51
N GLU A 364 -7.80 -37.38 -8.57
CA GLU A 364 -8.18 -36.70 -9.81
C GLU A 364 -7.56 -35.31 -10.00
N ILE A 365 -7.26 -34.64 -8.90
CA ILE A 365 -6.64 -33.30 -8.88
C ILE A 365 -5.22 -33.43 -8.34
N GLY A 366 -5.06 -33.90 -7.10
CA GLY A 366 -3.76 -34.14 -6.47
C GLY A 366 -3.27 -33.02 -5.54
N GLU A 367 -2.13 -33.27 -4.89
CA GLU A 367 -1.48 -32.30 -4.01
C GLU A 367 -0.80 -31.17 -4.80
N GLY A 368 -0.56 -30.03 -4.16
CA GLY A 368 0.15 -28.90 -4.74
C GLY A 368 -0.79 -27.82 -5.26
N GLY A 369 -0.38 -27.13 -6.33
CA GLY A 369 -1.24 -26.16 -7.00
C GLY A 369 -1.58 -24.92 -6.17
N GLY A 370 -0.68 -24.45 -5.30
CA GLY A 370 -0.94 -23.30 -4.42
C GLY A 370 -1.44 -22.06 -5.17
N SER A 371 -0.95 -21.81 -6.40
CA SER A 371 -1.39 -20.69 -7.23
C SER A 371 -2.84 -20.78 -7.72
N TYR A 372 -3.53 -21.92 -7.53
CA TYR A 372 -4.97 -22.00 -7.79
C TYR A 372 -5.80 -21.33 -6.68
N PHE A 373 -5.20 -21.02 -5.53
CA PHE A 373 -5.84 -20.38 -4.38
C PHE A 373 -5.21 -19.00 -4.10
N CYS A 374 -5.91 -18.12 -3.39
CA CYS A 374 -5.54 -16.71 -3.32
C CYS A 374 -4.20 -16.47 -2.61
N TRP A 375 -3.91 -17.22 -1.54
CA TRP A 375 -2.72 -17.05 -0.72
C TRP A 375 -1.67 -18.15 -0.89
N GLY A 376 -1.76 -18.93 -1.98
CA GLY A 376 -0.68 -19.82 -2.38
C GLY A 376 -0.53 -21.10 -1.56
N ASN A 377 -1.43 -21.40 -0.61
CA ASN A 377 -1.34 -22.59 0.22
C ASN A 377 -1.74 -23.84 -0.59
N PRO A 378 -0.81 -24.76 -0.89
CA PRO A 378 -1.17 -25.99 -1.57
C PRO A 378 -1.87 -26.94 -0.59
N ILE A 379 -2.84 -27.70 -1.10
CA ILE A 379 -3.38 -28.83 -0.34
C ILE A 379 -2.32 -29.94 -0.34
N VAL A 380 -1.83 -30.28 0.85
CA VAL A 380 -0.76 -31.28 1.05
C VAL A 380 -1.13 -32.19 2.21
N MET A 381 -0.96 -33.49 2.01
CA MET A 381 -1.17 -34.48 3.05
C MET A 381 -0.04 -34.45 4.08
N GLU A 382 -0.44 -34.47 5.34
CA GLU A 382 0.49 -34.36 6.46
C GLU A 382 1.41 -35.58 6.57
N LYS A 383 2.65 -35.34 7.01
CA LYS A 383 3.70 -36.38 7.12
C LYS A 383 4.33 -36.43 8.51
N LYS A 384 4.18 -35.36 9.31
CA LYS A 384 4.70 -35.25 10.68
C LYS A 384 3.87 -36.09 11.63
N LYS A 385 4.55 -36.87 12.48
CA LYS A 385 3.92 -37.80 13.42
C LYS A 385 2.87 -37.13 14.33
N ASN A 386 3.17 -35.94 14.87
CA ASN A 386 2.27 -35.25 15.80
C ASN A 386 0.98 -34.81 15.11
N ALA A 387 1.08 -34.26 13.91
CA ALA A 387 -0.08 -33.83 13.17
C ALA A 387 -0.90 -35.04 12.65
N ILE A 388 -0.27 -36.15 12.26
CA ILE A 388 -0.99 -37.42 12.03
C ILE A 388 -1.76 -37.88 13.28
N GLN A 389 -1.20 -37.71 14.47
CA GLN A 389 -1.89 -38.07 15.72
C GLN A 389 -3.12 -37.20 15.96
N ILE A 390 -3.07 -35.91 15.60
CA ILE A 390 -4.23 -35.01 15.61
C ILE A 390 -5.31 -35.54 14.66
N LEU A 391 -4.96 -35.92 13.43
CA LEU A 391 -5.91 -36.47 12.44
C LEU A 391 -6.57 -37.79 12.88
N LYS A 392 -5.92 -38.57 13.74
CA LYS A 392 -6.47 -39.83 14.29
C LYS A 392 -7.55 -39.58 15.34
N THR A 393 -7.47 -38.47 16.05
CA THR A 393 -8.39 -38.17 17.15
C THR A 393 -9.77 -37.85 16.57
N PRO A 394 -10.86 -38.35 17.16
CA PRO A 394 -12.21 -37.93 16.81
C PRO A 394 -12.36 -36.42 16.89
N PHE A 395 -12.99 -35.79 15.88
CA PHE A 395 -13.39 -34.40 15.97
C PHE A 395 -14.36 -34.23 17.15
N PRO A 396 -14.04 -33.39 18.15
CA PRO A 396 -14.74 -33.40 19.44
C PRO A 396 -16.11 -32.71 19.39
N ILE A 397 -16.39 -31.91 18.36
CA ILE A 397 -17.59 -31.08 18.26
C ILE A 397 -18.73 -31.85 17.57
N THR A 398 -19.89 -31.90 18.23
CA THR A 398 -21.14 -32.51 17.75
C THR A 398 -22.22 -31.46 17.50
N VAL A 399 -23.34 -31.84 16.87
CA VAL A 399 -24.44 -30.90 16.51
C VAL A 399 -25.09 -30.19 17.69
N ASP A 400 -25.06 -30.79 18.88
CA ASP A 400 -25.55 -30.16 20.11
C ASP A 400 -24.58 -29.13 20.70
N LYS A 401 -23.33 -29.05 20.19
CA LYS A 401 -22.26 -28.17 20.67
C LYS A 401 -22.03 -26.93 19.81
N ILE A 402 -22.75 -26.80 18.70
CA ILE A 402 -22.72 -25.60 17.85
C ILE A 402 -23.96 -24.75 18.09
N HIS A 403 -23.75 -23.44 18.18
CA HIS A 403 -24.78 -22.49 18.57
C HIS A 403 -24.93 -21.37 17.56
N ASP A 404 -26.10 -20.75 17.52
CA ASP A 404 -26.29 -19.51 16.77
C ASP A 404 -25.57 -18.39 17.51
N ILE A 405 -24.45 -17.95 16.95
CA ILE A 405 -23.60 -16.92 17.54
C ILE A 405 -23.86 -15.53 16.95
N ASN A 406 -24.88 -15.38 16.09
CA ASN A 406 -25.16 -14.15 15.35
C ASN A 406 -23.97 -13.68 14.49
N HIS A 407 -23.19 -14.62 13.97
CA HIS A 407 -22.13 -14.36 12.99
C HIS A 407 -22.72 -13.69 11.74
N TYR A 408 -21.96 -12.84 11.05
CA TYR A 408 -22.46 -12.11 9.88
C TYR A 408 -22.86 -13.04 8.71
N TRP A 409 -22.18 -14.18 8.56
CA TRP A 409 -22.58 -15.27 7.65
C TRP A 409 -23.81 -16.08 8.11
N LYS A 410 -24.36 -15.83 9.30
CA LYS A 410 -25.48 -16.59 9.90
C LYS A 410 -25.18 -18.09 10.07
N ILE A 411 -23.93 -18.41 10.39
CA ILE A 411 -23.52 -19.78 10.70
C ILE A 411 -23.76 -20.14 12.15
N LYS A 412 -23.89 -21.44 12.40
CA LYS A 412 -23.71 -21.99 13.75
C LYS A 412 -22.25 -22.36 13.93
N ALA A 413 -21.71 -22.02 15.09
CA ALA A 413 -20.31 -22.26 15.38
C ALA A 413 -20.11 -22.72 16.82
N TRP A 414 -18.94 -23.30 17.03
CA TRP A 414 -18.36 -23.55 18.33
C TRP A 414 -17.59 -22.32 18.79
N VAL A 415 -17.65 -22.00 20.07
CA VAL A 415 -17.06 -20.78 20.63
C VAL A 415 -15.81 -21.17 21.40
N MET A 416 -14.64 -20.70 20.94
CA MET A 416 -13.39 -20.86 21.67
C MET A 416 -13.35 -19.94 22.89
N LEU A 417 -13.15 -20.55 24.05
CA LEU A 417 -12.97 -19.80 25.29
C LEU A 417 -11.63 -19.06 25.30
N ASP A 418 -10.56 -19.67 24.78
CA ASP A 418 -9.17 -19.17 24.80
C ASP A 418 -9.01 -17.74 24.21
N SER A 419 -9.92 -17.29 23.35
CA SER A 419 -9.94 -15.93 22.78
C SER A 419 -10.14 -14.79 23.80
N TYR A 420 -10.46 -15.12 25.05
CA TYR A 420 -10.61 -14.16 26.16
C TYR A 420 -9.42 -14.12 27.15
N PHE A 421 -8.37 -14.94 26.98
CA PHE A 421 -7.46 -15.30 28.08
C PHE A 421 -5.95 -14.98 27.90
N GLU A 422 -5.53 -14.20 26.89
CA GLU A 422 -4.10 -13.82 26.75
C GLU A 422 -3.71 -12.55 27.54
N GLY A 423 -4.21 -12.38 28.78
CA GLY A 423 -3.81 -11.32 29.70
C GLY A 423 -3.95 -11.72 31.17
N GLU A 424 -2.84 -11.77 31.91
CA GLU A 424 -2.74 -12.26 33.30
C GLU A 424 -3.58 -11.48 34.36
N GLU A 425 -4.32 -10.43 33.98
CA GLU A 425 -5.16 -9.64 34.92
C GLU A 425 -6.65 -9.50 34.52
N GLU A 426 -7.11 -10.03 33.37
CA GLU A 426 -8.50 -9.85 32.87
C GLU A 426 -9.33 -11.17 32.81
N GLU A 427 -8.86 -12.26 33.43
CA GLU A 427 -9.50 -13.59 33.31
C GLU A 427 -10.91 -13.68 33.94
N GLU A 428 -11.21 -12.95 35.01
CA GLU A 428 -12.53 -13.03 35.68
C GLU A 428 -13.63 -12.22 34.96
N ASP A 429 -13.29 -11.05 34.41
CA ASP A 429 -14.26 -10.15 33.76
C ASP A 429 -14.69 -10.67 32.37
N GLY A 430 -13.77 -11.26 31.60
CA GLY A 430 -14.06 -11.85 30.29
C GLY A 430 -15.04 -13.02 30.33
N VAL A 431 -14.89 -13.91 31.33
CA VAL A 431 -15.80 -15.05 31.54
C VAL A 431 -17.18 -14.59 31.96
N GLU A 432 -17.27 -13.59 32.84
CA GLU A 432 -18.57 -13.06 33.27
C GLU A 432 -19.32 -12.39 32.10
N GLU A 433 -18.63 -11.61 31.27
CA GLU A 433 -19.22 -10.99 30.07
C GLU A 433 -19.63 -12.01 29.01
N LEU A 434 -18.83 -13.05 28.76
CA LEU A 434 -19.24 -14.15 27.89
C LEU A 434 -20.48 -14.87 28.43
N ILE A 435 -20.52 -15.18 29.73
CA ILE A 435 -21.70 -15.79 30.37
C ILE A 435 -22.93 -14.88 30.25
N LYS A 436 -22.77 -13.55 30.44
CA LYS A 436 -23.84 -12.57 30.22
C LYS A 436 -24.30 -12.58 28.76
N TYR A 437 -23.38 -12.58 27.79
CA TYR A 437 -23.69 -12.68 26.37
C TYR A 437 -24.49 -13.95 26.05
N LEU A 438 -23.99 -15.11 26.44
CA LEU A 438 -24.63 -16.40 26.18
C LEU A 438 -26.03 -16.49 26.83
N LYS A 439 -26.22 -15.91 28.02
CA LYS A 439 -27.55 -15.80 28.65
C LYS A 439 -28.47 -14.84 27.89
N ARG A 440 -27.99 -13.67 27.47
CA ARG A 440 -28.75 -12.69 26.64
C ARG A 440 -29.22 -13.32 25.34
N LYS A 441 -28.36 -14.10 24.68
CA LYS A 441 -28.67 -14.84 23.45
C LYS A 441 -29.47 -16.12 23.67
N LYS A 442 -29.78 -16.48 24.92
CA LYS A 442 -30.50 -17.70 25.32
C LYS A 442 -29.81 -19.00 24.89
N ILE A 443 -28.48 -18.97 24.78
CA ILE A 443 -27.63 -20.13 24.49
C ILE A 443 -27.33 -20.89 25.79
N LEU A 444 -27.04 -20.16 26.89
CA LEU A 444 -26.79 -20.74 28.21
C LEU A 444 -28.08 -20.79 29.05
N HIS A 445 -28.60 -22.00 29.31
CA HIS A 445 -29.77 -22.23 30.16
C HIS A 445 -29.40 -22.50 31.62
N LYS A 446 -30.37 -22.33 32.52
CA LYS A 446 -30.20 -22.57 33.96
C LYS A 446 -29.89 -24.07 34.20
N GLY A 447 -28.65 -24.38 34.59
CA GLY A 447 -28.21 -25.74 34.94
C GLY A 447 -27.20 -26.35 33.97
N ASN A 448 -26.91 -25.71 32.83
CA ASN A 448 -25.78 -26.10 31.97
C ASN A 448 -24.51 -25.36 32.42
N THR A 449 -23.38 -26.05 32.37
CA THR A 449 -22.05 -25.43 32.49
C THR A 449 -21.50 -25.07 31.10
N LEU A 450 -20.50 -24.18 31.05
CA LEU A 450 -19.78 -23.92 29.79
C LEU A 450 -19.11 -25.20 29.26
N GLN A 451 -18.64 -26.08 30.15
CA GLN A 451 -18.13 -27.40 29.79
C GLN A 451 -19.18 -28.25 29.05
N ASP A 452 -20.42 -28.26 29.54
CA ASP A 452 -21.50 -29.04 28.93
C ASP A 452 -21.86 -28.54 27.53
N LEU A 453 -21.69 -27.24 27.27
CA LEU A 453 -22.05 -26.61 26.00
C LEU A 453 -20.90 -26.65 24.98
N PHE A 454 -19.66 -26.53 25.44
CA PHE A 454 -18.52 -26.31 24.55
C PHE A 454 -17.41 -27.37 24.65
N ALA A 455 -17.52 -28.42 25.46
CA ALA A 455 -16.53 -29.51 25.48
C ALA A 455 -15.07 -28.99 25.56
N ILE A 456 -14.76 -28.23 26.61
CA ILE A 456 -13.53 -27.42 26.79
C ILE A 456 -12.26 -28.29 26.91
N ASP A 457 -12.38 -29.61 26.94
CA ASP A 457 -11.27 -30.55 27.03
C ASP A 457 -10.70 -30.94 25.65
N GLY A 458 -10.22 -29.97 24.87
CA GLY A 458 -9.51 -30.27 23.63
C GLY A 458 -9.17 -29.06 22.76
N SER A 459 -8.16 -29.22 21.90
CA SER A 459 -7.91 -28.29 20.79
C SER A 459 -8.96 -28.51 19.69
N HIS A 460 -9.46 -27.43 19.08
CA HIS A 460 -10.41 -27.49 17.97
C HIS A 460 -9.81 -28.11 16.69
N GLU A 461 -8.49 -28.22 16.62
CA GLU A 461 -7.77 -28.84 15.50
C GLU A 461 -7.81 -30.38 15.54
N LEU A 462 -8.25 -30.98 16.66
CA LEU A 462 -8.34 -32.44 16.80
C LEU A 462 -9.25 -33.04 15.73
N GLY A 463 -8.78 -34.04 14.99
CA GLY A 463 -9.55 -34.65 13.91
C GLY A 463 -9.69 -33.79 12.65
N CYS A 464 -8.94 -32.69 12.52
CA CYS A 464 -9.00 -31.78 11.38
C CYS A 464 -7.68 -31.74 10.59
N LEU A 465 -7.78 -31.69 9.26
CA LEU A 465 -6.67 -31.41 8.36
C LEU A 465 -6.65 -29.91 8.03
N PHE A 466 -5.57 -29.23 8.40
CA PHE A 466 -5.35 -27.84 8.01
C PHE A 466 -5.18 -27.71 6.49
N LEU A 467 -5.95 -26.83 5.87
CA LEU A 467 -5.95 -26.58 4.43
C LEU A 467 -5.18 -25.31 4.05
N GLY A 468 -5.17 -24.30 4.93
CA GLY A 468 -4.60 -22.98 4.64
C GLY A 468 -5.34 -21.88 5.39
N TYR A 469 -5.20 -20.65 4.91
CA TYR A 469 -5.84 -19.47 5.51
C TYR A 469 -6.80 -18.80 4.55
N SER A 470 -7.90 -18.31 5.08
CA SER A 470 -8.77 -17.31 4.47
C SER A 470 -8.29 -15.91 4.88
N ASP A 471 -8.23 -14.99 3.91
CA ASP A 471 -7.71 -13.62 4.07
C ASP A 471 -6.37 -13.50 4.84
N SER A 472 -5.48 -14.50 4.70
CA SER A 472 -4.20 -14.61 5.43
C SER A 472 -4.28 -14.67 6.96
N GLN A 473 -5.48 -14.84 7.54
CA GLN A 473 -5.68 -14.79 8.99
C GLN A 473 -6.51 -15.97 9.51
N ASP A 474 -7.61 -16.32 8.84
CA ASP A 474 -8.56 -17.28 9.35
C ASP A 474 -8.18 -18.71 8.93
N GLY A 475 -7.92 -19.60 9.90
CA GLY A 475 -7.48 -20.96 9.62
C GLY A 475 -8.60 -21.81 9.02
N LEU A 476 -8.37 -22.48 7.89
CA LEU A 476 -9.33 -23.37 7.25
C LEU A 476 -8.96 -24.84 7.47
N TYR A 477 -9.96 -25.63 7.87
CA TYR A 477 -9.77 -27.00 8.36
C TYR A 477 -10.80 -27.95 7.74
N LEU A 478 -10.34 -29.07 7.20
CA LEU A 478 -11.21 -30.18 6.78
C LEU A 478 -11.42 -31.14 7.95
N VAL A 479 -12.67 -31.36 8.35
CA VAL A 479 -13.02 -32.35 9.37
C VAL A 479 -12.81 -33.76 8.80
N MET A 480 -11.88 -34.51 9.37
CA MET A 480 -11.42 -35.80 8.83
C MET A 480 -12.21 -37.00 9.33
N ASN A 481 -12.88 -36.87 10.48
CA ASN A 481 -13.64 -37.92 11.14
C ASN A 481 -14.69 -37.29 12.09
N GLY A 482 -15.65 -38.09 12.58
CA GLY A 482 -16.69 -37.62 13.51
C GLY A 482 -18.00 -37.20 12.83
N GLU A 483 -18.89 -36.51 13.54
CA GLU A 483 -20.24 -36.18 13.06
C GLU A 483 -20.24 -35.28 11.80
N PHE A 484 -19.21 -34.43 11.68
CA PHE A 484 -19.08 -33.46 10.59
C PHE A 484 -18.05 -33.83 9.53
N GLU A 485 -17.67 -35.11 9.45
CA GLU A 485 -16.71 -35.62 8.47
C GLU A 485 -16.96 -35.07 7.06
N GLY A 486 -15.91 -34.55 6.44
CA GLY A 486 -15.91 -34.00 5.09
C GLY A 486 -16.35 -32.53 4.98
N GLU A 487 -16.80 -31.87 6.05
CA GLU A 487 -17.05 -30.43 6.05
C GLU A 487 -15.77 -29.62 6.20
N VAL A 488 -15.77 -28.41 5.62
CA VAL A 488 -14.70 -27.43 5.85
C VAL A 488 -15.16 -26.39 6.86
N TRP A 489 -14.33 -26.18 7.86
CA TRP A 489 -14.54 -25.29 9.00
C TRP A 489 -13.48 -24.20 9.00
N VAL A 490 -13.81 -23.07 9.59
CA VAL A 490 -12.96 -21.89 9.71
C VAL A 490 -12.77 -21.56 11.18
N ASP A 491 -11.54 -21.26 11.55
CA ASP A 491 -11.14 -20.58 12.78
C ASP A 491 -10.93 -19.11 12.46
N THR A 492 -11.87 -18.25 12.86
CA THR A 492 -11.76 -16.81 12.59
C THR A 492 -10.88 -16.15 13.65
N LEU A 493 -9.82 -15.45 13.23
CA LEU A 493 -8.82 -14.83 14.10
C LEU A 493 -9.32 -13.51 14.75
N GLN A 494 -10.57 -13.48 15.21
CA GLN A 494 -11.17 -12.31 15.86
C GLN A 494 -11.28 -12.50 17.38
N TYR A 495 -10.91 -11.45 18.13
CA TYR A 495 -11.00 -11.43 19.59
C TYR A 495 -12.48 -11.30 19.99
N SER A 496 -13.01 -12.35 20.61
CA SER A 496 -14.39 -12.48 21.10
C SER A 496 -15.47 -12.84 20.07
N ILE A 497 -16.53 -13.47 20.60
CA ILE A 497 -17.75 -13.84 19.88
C ILE A 497 -18.55 -12.64 19.36
N GLU A 498 -18.39 -11.47 19.98
CA GLU A 498 -19.11 -10.25 19.59
C GLU A 498 -18.53 -9.65 18.30
N GLU A 499 -17.22 -9.80 18.11
CA GLU A 499 -16.52 -9.36 16.90
C GLU A 499 -16.62 -10.38 15.76
N GLY A 500 -16.94 -11.64 16.08
CA GLY A 500 -17.13 -12.74 15.11
C GLY A 500 -16.22 -13.95 15.32
N GLY A 501 -15.36 -13.92 16.36
CA GLY A 501 -14.46 -15.02 16.73
C GLY A 501 -15.19 -16.34 16.98
N CYS A 502 -14.93 -17.34 16.16
CA CYS A 502 -15.54 -18.66 16.26
C CYS A 502 -14.76 -19.74 15.52
N PHE A 503 -15.04 -21.00 15.88
CA PHE A 503 -14.70 -22.16 15.07
C PHE A 503 -15.99 -22.77 14.52
N GLY A 504 -16.26 -22.59 13.23
CA GLY A 504 -17.56 -22.95 12.64
C GLY A 504 -17.45 -23.44 11.22
N ALA A 505 -18.57 -23.80 10.60
CA ALA A 505 -18.57 -24.14 9.17
C ALA A 505 -18.10 -22.93 8.35
N ALA A 506 -17.18 -23.14 7.41
CA ALA A 506 -16.60 -22.07 6.59
C ALA A 506 -17.62 -21.38 5.66
N THR A 507 -18.79 -21.97 5.48
CA THR A 507 -19.88 -21.44 4.64
C THR A 507 -21.25 -21.72 5.29
N PRO A 508 -22.27 -20.89 5.04
CA PRO A 508 -23.64 -21.12 5.54
C PRO A 508 -24.24 -22.44 5.06
N GLU A 509 -23.92 -22.88 3.83
CA GLU A 509 -24.40 -24.14 3.29
C GLU A 509 -23.66 -25.36 3.85
N ARG A 510 -22.67 -25.16 4.73
CA ARG A 510 -21.83 -26.23 5.31
C ARG A 510 -21.25 -27.15 4.24
N ARG A 511 -20.63 -26.53 3.23
CA ARG A 511 -20.15 -27.25 2.04
C ARG A 511 -19.17 -28.35 2.42
N LYS A 512 -19.35 -29.51 1.81
CA LYS A 512 -18.37 -30.60 1.83
C LYS A 512 -17.15 -30.25 0.97
N PHE A 513 -16.04 -30.92 1.26
CA PHE A 513 -14.70 -30.61 0.74
C PHE A 513 -14.65 -30.25 -0.76
N LEU A 514 -15.15 -31.08 -1.67
CA LEU A 514 -15.06 -30.80 -3.12
C LEU A 514 -15.87 -29.56 -3.51
N SER A 515 -17.06 -29.40 -2.93
CA SER A 515 -17.90 -28.23 -3.19
C SER A 515 -17.29 -26.95 -2.63
N PHE A 516 -16.59 -27.06 -1.50
CA PHE A 516 -15.81 -25.99 -0.91
C PHE A 516 -14.62 -25.61 -1.81
N ILE A 517 -13.82 -26.58 -2.26
CA ILE A 517 -12.71 -26.33 -3.19
C ILE A 517 -13.18 -25.67 -4.47
N ALA A 518 -14.30 -26.14 -5.05
CA ALA A 518 -14.90 -25.49 -6.19
C ALA A 518 -15.21 -24.02 -5.86
N GLY A 519 -15.82 -23.74 -4.70
CA GLY A 519 -16.11 -22.38 -4.20
C GLY A 519 -14.85 -21.50 -4.12
N SER A 520 -13.79 -21.97 -3.48
CA SER A 520 -12.53 -21.23 -3.36
C SER A 520 -11.90 -20.89 -4.72
N LEU A 521 -11.97 -21.81 -5.68
CA LEU A 521 -11.49 -21.56 -7.04
C LEU A 521 -12.33 -20.51 -7.79
N LEU A 522 -13.64 -20.46 -7.51
CA LEU A 522 -14.51 -19.41 -8.08
C LEU A 522 -14.17 -18.05 -7.47
N ALA A 523 -14.02 -17.99 -6.16
CA ALA A 523 -13.62 -16.78 -5.44
C ALA A 523 -12.31 -16.21 -6.00
N ASN A 524 -11.30 -17.06 -6.26
CA ASN A 524 -10.06 -16.63 -6.88
C ASN A 524 -10.22 -16.17 -8.33
N ALA A 525 -11.08 -16.84 -9.12
CA ALA A 525 -11.31 -16.48 -10.52
C ALA A 525 -12.08 -15.17 -10.70
N GLU A 526 -13.06 -14.89 -9.84
CA GLU A 526 -13.98 -13.74 -9.98
C GLU A 526 -13.54 -12.53 -9.15
N GLY A 527 -12.81 -12.76 -8.06
CA GLY A 527 -12.33 -11.74 -7.13
C GLY A 527 -12.81 -12.02 -5.71
N TYR A 528 -11.87 -11.96 -4.74
CA TYR A 528 -12.12 -12.38 -3.37
C TYR A 528 -13.04 -11.43 -2.59
N ALA A 529 -13.04 -10.13 -2.92
CA ALA A 529 -13.80 -9.11 -2.22
C ALA A 529 -15.32 -9.36 -2.27
N ASP A 530 -15.84 -9.86 -3.40
CA ASP A 530 -17.27 -10.16 -3.54
C ASP A 530 -17.61 -11.57 -2.99
N ALA A 531 -16.65 -12.51 -3.07
CA ALA A 531 -16.88 -13.88 -2.63
C ALA A 531 -16.82 -14.05 -1.10
N SER A 532 -16.08 -13.22 -0.37
CA SER A 532 -15.94 -13.28 1.09
C SER A 532 -17.26 -13.04 1.84
N GLU A 533 -18.24 -12.40 1.21
CA GLU A 533 -19.57 -12.21 1.79
C GLU A 533 -20.34 -13.53 1.95
N GLU A 534 -19.97 -14.58 1.21
CA GLU A 534 -20.63 -15.89 1.21
C GLU A 534 -19.92 -16.94 2.09
N GLY A 535 -18.75 -16.64 2.63
CA GLY A 535 -17.97 -17.53 3.50
C GLY A 535 -16.47 -17.29 3.47
N ALA A 536 -15.72 -18.15 4.16
CA ALA A 536 -14.26 -18.16 4.18
C ALA A 536 -13.71 -19.07 3.07
N TRP A 537 -12.75 -18.59 2.28
CA TRP A 537 -12.21 -19.31 1.10
C TRP A 537 -10.68 -19.40 1.11
N LEU A 538 -10.12 -20.44 0.49
CA LEU A 538 -8.67 -20.71 0.43
C LEU A 538 -7.86 -19.72 -0.43
#